data_AF-A0AAW2Q3E8-F1
#
_entry.id   AF-A0AAW2Q3E8-F1
#
_cell.length_a   1.000
_cell.length_b   1.000
_cell.length_c   1.000
_cell.angle_alpha   90.00
_cell.angle_beta   90.00
_cell.angle_gamma   90.00
#
_symmetry.space_group_name_H-M   'P 1'
#
loop_
_entity.id
_entity.type
_entity.pdbx_description
1 polymer ?
#
loop_
_entity_poly.entity_id
_entity_poly.type
_entity_poly.pdbx_seq_one_letter_code
_entity_poly.pdbx_strand_id
1 'polypeptide(L)'
;MAFTKHVLVILVLLGIFNICNAQGLKLGFYKKTCPSAEAIVKRETARIISVAPTLAAPLLRMHFHDCFVRGCDGSVLLNSTRNNQAEKAAFPNLSLRGFGSIDRVKSAVEKECPGVVSCADIVALVARDAVSLLNGPFWPVPLGRRDGRVSISSEALNNLPAPFFNITQLKSAFASKGLSTKDLVVLSGSHTIGTSHCSSFTNRLYNFTGRGDSDPSLDSNYVARLKSRCSATDTTTLVEMDPGSFKTFDEGYYTLVTKRRGLFTSDSALLADSETRAYVRRQATAKGSTFPNDFAKSMVKMGKIGVLTGNQGSSPMLNACPFAATPNLDK
;
A
#
# COMPACT_ATOMS: atom_id res chain seq x y z
N MET A 1 -9.22 43.69 -36.83
CA MET A 1 -8.88 43.23 -35.46
C MET A 1 -9.92 42.30 -34.80
N ALA A 2 -11.06 42.01 -35.44
CA ALA A 2 -12.05 41.04 -34.91
C ALA A 2 -11.73 39.59 -35.30
N PHE A 3 -11.16 39.37 -36.50
CA PHE A 3 -10.87 38.04 -37.05
C PHE A 3 -9.81 37.27 -36.25
N THR A 4 -8.80 37.96 -35.71
CA THR A 4 -7.74 37.37 -34.88
C THR A 4 -8.23 36.95 -33.49
N LYS A 5 -9.32 37.54 -32.97
CA LYS A 5 -9.90 37.14 -31.68
C LYS A 5 -10.67 35.81 -31.77
N HIS A 6 -11.26 35.50 -32.91
CA HIS A 6 -12.06 34.26 -33.07
C HIS A 6 -11.17 33.03 -33.28
N VAL A 7 -10.01 33.19 -33.94
CA VAL A 7 -9.01 32.12 -34.09
C VAL A 7 -8.39 31.72 -32.73
N LEU A 8 -8.18 32.69 -31.84
CA LEU A 8 -7.65 32.43 -30.50
C LEU A 8 -8.65 31.65 -29.61
N VAL A 9 -9.95 31.91 -29.75
CA VAL A 9 -11.00 31.22 -28.98
C VAL A 9 -11.18 29.77 -29.44
N ILE A 10 -11.00 29.48 -30.73
CA ILE A 10 -11.07 28.11 -31.28
C ILE A 10 -9.84 27.28 -30.86
N LEU A 11 -8.65 27.88 -30.79
CA LEU A 11 -7.43 27.21 -30.28
C LEU A 11 -7.50 26.89 -28.78
N VAL A 12 -8.21 27.71 -27.99
CA VAL A 12 -8.44 27.44 -26.56
C VAL A 12 -9.50 26.35 -26.34
N LEU A 13 -10.50 26.23 -27.23
CA LEU A 13 -11.51 25.16 -27.17
C LEU A 13 -10.97 23.80 -27.64
N LEU A 14 -9.93 23.76 -28.48
CA LEU A 14 -9.22 22.52 -28.85
C LEU A 14 -8.26 22.01 -27.74
N GLY A 15 -8.02 22.80 -26.69
CA GLY A 15 -7.20 22.42 -25.54
C GLY A 15 -7.95 21.69 -24.42
N ILE A 16 -9.25 21.40 -24.56
CA ILE A 16 -10.08 20.76 -23.52
C ILE A 16 -10.53 19.34 -23.93
N PHE A 17 -9.85 18.72 -24.90
CA PHE A 17 -9.77 17.26 -24.86
C PHE A 17 -8.72 16.89 -23.81
N ASN A 18 -9.15 16.90 -22.54
CA ASN A 18 -8.60 15.94 -21.60
C ASN A 18 -8.77 14.59 -22.28
N ILE A 19 -7.70 14.08 -22.87
CA ILE A 19 -7.61 12.68 -23.24
C ILE A 19 -7.92 11.98 -21.93
N CYS A 20 -9.14 11.47 -21.82
CA CYS A 20 -9.43 10.34 -20.98
C CYS A 20 -8.50 9.26 -21.52
N ASN A 21 -7.26 9.26 -21.04
CA ASN A 21 -6.42 8.09 -21.12
C ASN A 21 -7.25 7.10 -20.34
N ALA A 22 -7.99 6.27 -21.06
CA ALA A 22 -8.43 4.99 -20.54
C ALA A 22 -7.14 4.34 -20.08
N GLN A 23 -6.81 4.54 -18.80
CA GLN A 23 -5.65 3.98 -18.13
C GLN A 23 -5.68 2.52 -18.54
N GLY A 24 -4.67 2.07 -19.29
CA GLY A 24 -4.70 0.81 -20.06
C GLY A 24 -4.96 -0.47 -19.24
N LEU A 25 -5.24 -0.31 -17.94
CA LEU A 25 -5.73 -1.33 -17.05
C LEU A 25 -7.17 -1.72 -17.37
N LYS A 26 -7.43 -3.03 -17.45
CA LYS A 26 -8.77 -3.57 -17.64
C LYS A 26 -8.97 -4.83 -16.82
N LEU A 27 -10.22 -5.11 -16.47
CA LEU A 27 -10.58 -6.40 -15.90
C LEU A 27 -10.41 -7.49 -16.97
N GLY A 28 -9.79 -8.61 -16.57
CA GLY A 28 -9.48 -9.67 -17.50
C GLY A 28 -8.46 -9.28 -18.57
N PHE A 29 -7.49 -8.41 -18.25
CA PHE A 29 -6.44 -8.00 -19.18
C PHE A 29 -5.74 -9.19 -19.85
N TYR A 30 -5.47 -10.24 -19.06
CA TYR A 30 -4.79 -11.46 -19.50
C TYR A 30 -5.72 -12.56 -20.04
N LYS A 31 -7.03 -12.33 -20.20
CA LYS A 31 -7.99 -13.37 -20.62
C LYS A 31 -7.62 -14.10 -21.93
N LYS A 32 -6.87 -13.45 -22.83
CA LYS A 32 -6.45 -14.04 -24.10
C LYS A 32 -5.01 -14.57 -24.09
N THR A 33 -4.13 -13.97 -23.28
CA THR A 33 -2.68 -14.25 -23.29
C THR A 33 -2.23 -15.14 -22.14
N CYS A 34 -2.91 -15.08 -21.01
CA CYS A 34 -2.72 -15.97 -19.87
C CYS A 34 -4.04 -16.15 -19.10
N PRO A 35 -5.00 -16.93 -19.64
CA PRO A 35 -6.33 -17.08 -19.02
C PRO A 35 -6.28 -17.60 -17.58
N SER A 36 -5.26 -18.40 -17.26
CA SER A 36 -5.03 -19.01 -15.95
C SER A 36 -4.35 -18.08 -14.93
N ALA A 37 -3.90 -16.88 -15.32
CA ALA A 37 -3.06 -16.00 -14.48
C ALA A 37 -3.64 -15.77 -13.09
N GLU A 38 -4.86 -15.22 -12.99
CA GLU A 38 -5.48 -14.89 -11.71
C GLU A 38 -5.75 -16.14 -10.86
N ALA A 39 -6.09 -17.27 -11.49
CA ALA A 39 -6.32 -18.53 -10.78
C ALA A 39 -5.02 -19.11 -10.20
N ILE A 40 -3.91 -19.02 -10.94
CA ILE A 40 -2.57 -19.41 -10.45
C ILE A 40 -2.18 -18.53 -9.27
N VAL A 41 -2.30 -17.21 -9.39
CA VAL A 41 -1.95 -16.26 -8.31
C VAL A 41 -2.78 -16.53 -7.06
N LYS A 42 -4.10 -16.69 -7.20
CA LYS A 42 -4.99 -16.99 -6.07
C LYS A 42 -4.60 -18.28 -5.38
N ARG A 43 -4.34 -19.36 -6.13
CA ARG A 43 -3.96 -20.66 -5.59
C ARG A 43 -2.62 -20.62 -4.87
N GLU A 44 -1.60 -19.98 -5.45
CA GLU A 44 -0.29 -19.89 -4.81
C GLU A 44 -0.32 -19.00 -3.57
N THR A 45 -1.06 -17.88 -3.61
CA THR A 45 -1.29 -17.03 -2.44
C THR A 45 -2.01 -17.81 -1.34
N ALA A 46 -3.04 -18.59 -1.66
CA ALA A 46 -3.72 -19.44 -0.69
C ALA A 46 -2.78 -20.42 0.01
N ARG A 47 -1.87 -21.06 -0.72
CA ARG A 47 -0.84 -21.95 -0.14
C ARG A 47 0.14 -21.23 0.78
N ILE A 48 0.52 -19.99 0.43
CA ILE A 48 1.42 -19.17 1.25
C ILE A 48 0.72 -18.79 2.56
N ILE A 49 -0.52 -18.28 2.47
CA ILE A 49 -1.29 -17.81 3.63
C ILE A 49 -1.74 -18.96 4.52
N SER A 50 -2.03 -20.15 3.98
CA SER A 50 -2.39 -21.32 4.80
C SER A 50 -1.26 -21.77 5.73
N VAL A 51 0.00 -21.58 5.31
CA VAL A 51 1.19 -21.91 6.13
C VAL A 51 1.58 -20.74 7.03
N ALA A 52 1.52 -19.51 6.51
CA ALA A 52 1.93 -18.31 7.22
C ALA A 52 0.88 -17.18 7.09
N PRO A 53 -0.22 -17.23 7.86
CA PRO A 53 -1.28 -16.21 7.80
C PRO A 53 -0.78 -14.79 8.05
N THR A 54 0.27 -14.64 8.86
CA THR A 54 0.88 -13.34 9.18
C THR A 54 1.56 -12.66 7.98
N LEU A 55 1.71 -13.35 6.84
CA LEU A 55 2.22 -12.76 5.61
C LEU A 55 1.18 -11.93 4.85
N ALA A 56 -0.11 -12.05 5.15
CA ALA A 56 -1.12 -11.28 4.42
C ALA A 56 -0.94 -9.75 4.59
N ALA A 57 -0.74 -9.30 5.83
CA ALA A 57 -0.51 -7.89 6.15
C ALA A 57 0.74 -7.30 5.46
N PRO A 58 1.94 -7.92 5.51
CA PRO A 58 3.10 -7.38 4.79
C PRO A 58 2.96 -7.47 3.26
N LEU A 59 2.22 -8.43 2.71
CA LEU A 59 1.92 -8.48 1.26
C LEU A 59 0.99 -7.35 0.83
N LEU A 60 -0.04 -7.05 1.63
CA LEU A 60 -0.88 -5.86 1.44
C LEU A 60 -0.05 -4.57 1.53
N ARG A 61 0.80 -4.47 2.56
CA ARG A 61 1.70 -3.34 2.77
C ARG A 61 2.67 -3.16 1.60
N MET A 62 3.16 -4.24 1.00
CA MET A 62 4.05 -4.18 -0.16
C MET A 62 3.37 -3.50 -1.35
N HIS A 63 2.09 -3.78 -1.61
CA HIS A 63 1.36 -3.10 -2.66
C HIS A 63 1.14 -1.61 -2.35
N PHE A 64 0.85 -1.24 -1.10
CA PHE A 64 0.80 0.17 -0.69
C PHE A 64 2.15 0.87 -0.92
N HIS A 65 3.25 0.24 -0.50
CA HIS A 65 4.59 0.79 -0.64
C HIS A 65 4.99 0.98 -2.10
N ASP A 66 4.70 0.00 -2.97
CA ASP A 66 4.90 0.11 -4.41
C ASP A 66 4.17 1.36 -4.96
N CYS A 67 2.85 1.41 -4.78
CA CYS A 67 2.01 2.46 -5.33
C CYS A 67 2.35 3.87 -4.84
N PHE A 68 2.89 4.02 -3.63
CA PHE A 68 3.17 5.33 -3.05
C PHE A 68 4.51 5.93 -3.44
N VAL A 69 5.48 5.17 -3.96
CA VAL A 69 6.79 5.74 -4.33
C VAL A 69 6.74 6.30 -5.75
N ARG A 70 6.76 5.42 -6.76
CA ARG A 70 6.74 5.81 -8.19
C ARG A 70 5.42 5.50 -8.90
N GLY A 71 4.45 4.97 -8.17
CA GLY A 71 3.24 4.37 -8.74
C GLY A 71 3.29 2.86 -8.66
N CYS A 72 2.20 2.18 -9.00
CA CYS A 72 2.14 0.73 -8.91
C CYS A 72 2.86 0.10 -10.11
N ASP A 73 4.19 0.08 -10.09
CA ASP A 73 5.03 -0.40 -11.18
C ASP A 73 5.98 -1.54 -10.75
N GLY A 74 5.89 -2.05 -9.52
CA GLY A 74 6.76 -3.09 -9.01
C GLY A 74 8.18 -2.63 -8.66
N SER A 75 8.47 -1.32 -8.63
CA SER A 75 9.78 -0.79 -8.27
C SER A 75 10.25 -1.22 -6.88
N VAL A 76 9.31 -1.47 -5.95
CA VAL A 76 9.61 -1.97 -4.60
C VAL A 76 10.31 -3.34 -4.61
N LEU A 77 10.18 -4.11 -5.70
CA LEU A 77 10.72 -5.45 -5.84
C LEU A 77 12.17 -5.48 -6.32
N LEU A 78 12.70 -4.35 -6.81
CA LEU A 78 14.06 -4.28 -7.35
C LEU A 78 15.12 -4.45 -6.26
N ASN A 79 16.24 -5.06 -6.63
CA ASN A 79 17.39 -5.19 -5.74
C ASN A 79 18.36 -4.01 -5.94
N SER A 80 19.06 -3.65 -4.87
CA SER A 80 20.18 -2.71 -4.94
C SER A 80 21.24 -3.23 -5.92
N THR A 81 21.90 -2.31 -6.61
CA THR A 81 23.06 -2.58 -7.44
C THR A 81 24.31 -1.97 -6.80
N ARG A 82 25.50 -2.19 -7.38
CA ARG A 82 26.74 -1.59 -6.87
C ARG A 82 26.66 -0.06 -6.73
N ASN A 83 25.93 0.60 -7.63
CA ASN A 83 25.88 2.07 -7.73
C ASN A 83 24.53 2.66 -7.30
N ASN A 84 23.58 1.84 -6.83
CA ASN A 84 22.25 2.30 -6.46
C ASN A 84 21.65 1.49 -5.31
N GLN A 85 21.21 2.18 -4.26
CA GLN A 85 20.43 1.59 -3.18
C GLN A 85 18.94 1.59 -3.57
N ALA A 86 18.36 0.40 -3.73
CA ALA A 86 16.95 0.24 -4.06
C ALA A 86 16.04 0.58 -2.88
N GLU A 87 14.75 0.71 -3.15
CA GLU A 87 13.72 0.98 -2.13
C GLU A 87 13.75 0.01 -0.97
N LYS A 88 14.10 -1.27 -1.19
CA LYS A 88 14.25 -2.28 -0.11
C LYS A 88 15.23 -1.86 0.99
N ALA A 89 16.25 -1.08 0.65
CA ALA A 89 17.24 -0.58 1.59
C ALA A 89 16.80 0.70 2.34
N ALA A 90 15.64 1.25 2.00
CA ALA A 90 15.10 2.42 2.69
C ALA A 90 14.60 2.04 4.09
N PHE A 91 14.79 2.93 5.07
CA PHE A 91 14.32 2.74 6.45
C PHE A 91 12.87 2.20 6.57
N PRO A 92 11.85 2.77 5.90
CA PRO A 92 10.48 2.24 5.99
C PRO A 92 10.32 0.82 5.43
N ASN A 93 11.22 0.38 4.55
CA ASN A 93 11.18 -0.91 3.85
C ASN A 93 12.05 -1.99 4.50
N LEU A 94 12.93 -1.66 5.45
CA LEU A 94 13.70 -2.67 6.20
C LEU A 94 12.81 -3.67 6.95
N SER A 95 11.58 -3.25 7.29
CA SER A 95 10.55 -4.11 7.91
C SER A 95 9.58 -4.74 6.90
N LEU A 96 9.69 -4.41 5.61
CA LEU A 96 8.85 -4.98 4.57
C LEU A 96 9.33 -6.40 4.25
N ARG A 97 8.41 -7.35 4.16
CA ARG A 97 8.72 -8.78 3.96
C ARG A 97 7.72 -9.44 3.01
N GLY A 98 8.02 -10.66 2.60
CA GLY A 98 7.18 -11.43 1.67
C GLY A 98 7.66 -11.39 0.21
N PHE A 99 8.84 -10.84 -0.07
CA PHE A 99 9.41 -10.80 -1.42
C PHE A 99 9.51 -12.21 -2.05
N GLY A 100 9.98 -13.21 -1.30
CA GLY A 100 10.03 -14.60 -1.78
C GLY A 100 8.64 -15.21 -2.08
N SER A 101 7.58 -14.69 -1.46
CA SER A 101 6.20 -15.07 -1.81
C SER A 101 5.81 -14.56 -3.19
N ILE A 102 6.17 -13.31 -3.52
CA ILE A 102 5.98 -12.74 -4.86
C ILE A 102 6.77 -13.54 -5.89
N ASP A 103 8.03 -13.88 -5.59
CA ASP A 103 8.88 -14.67 -6.48
C ASP A 103 8.27 -16.05 -6.76
N ARG A 104 7.79 -16.74 -5.72
CA ARG A 104 7.12 -18.04 -5.84
C ARG A 104 5.88 -17.96 -6.74
N VAL A 105 5.06 -16.94 -6.54
CA VAL A 105 3.85 -16.71 -7.36
C VAL A 105 4.25 -16.41 -8.80
N LYS A 106 5.22 -15.52 -9.02
CA LYS A 106 5.73 -15.18 -10.34
C LYS A 106 6.26 -16.41 -11.07
N SER A 107 7.10 -17.22 -10.43
CA SER A 107 7.62 -18.45 -11.03
C SER A 107 6.51 -19.43 -11.42
N ALA A 108 5.43 -19.52 -10.65
CA ALA A 108 4.30 -20.37 -11.00
C ALA A 108 3.54 -19.85 -12.23
N VAL A 109 3.39 -18.53 -12.35
CA VAL A 109 2.76 -17.90 -13.51
C VAL A 109 3.63 -18.04 -14.76
N GLU A 110 4.94 -17.83 -14.65
CA GLU A 110 5.89 -17.94 -15.78
C GLU A 110 6.01 -19.35 -16.35
N LYS A 111 5.77 -20.39 -15.54
CA LYS A 111 5.68 -21.78 -16.03
C LYS A 111 4.51 -22.00 -16.99
N GLU A 112 3.43 -21.24 -16.83
CA GLU A 112 2.23 -21.32 -17.67
C GLU A 112 2.29 -20.32 -18.83
N CYS A 113 2.71 -19.09 -18.54
CA CYS A 113 2.61 -17.95 -19.45
C CYS A 113 3.90 -17.12 -19.44
N PRO A 114 4.98 -17.61 -20.07
CA PRO A 114 6.28 -16.95 -20.05
C PRO A 114 6.23 -15.52 -20.59
N GLY A 115 6.74 -14.56 -19.83
CA GLY A 115 6.88 -13.17 -20.25
C GLY A 115 5.56 -12.43 -20.48
N VAL A 116 4.46 -12.85 -19.85
CA VAL A 116 3.14 -12.25 -20.05
C VAL A 116 2.70 -11.34 -18.91
N VAL A 117 2.78 -11.80 -17.66
CA VAL A 117 2.19 -11.11 -16.50
C VAL A 117 3.23 -10.27 -15.79
N SER A 118 2.98 -8.99 -15.54
CA SER A 118 3.95 -8.11 -14.87
C SER A 118 4.09 -8.43 -13.38
N CYS A 119 5.27 -8.18 -12.82
CA CYS A 119 5.47 -8.24 -11.37
C CYS A 119 4.58 -7.24 -10.62
N ALA A 120 4.35 -6.06 -11.19
CA ALA A 120 3.42 -5.07 -10.66
C ALA A 120 1.99 -5.65 -10.52
N ASP A 121 1.50 -6.36 -11.54
CA ASP A 121 0.20 -7.02 -11.47
C ASP A 121 0.19 -8.23 -10.51
N ILE A 122 1.30 -8.98 -10.39
CA ILE A 122 1.42 -10.02 -9.36
C ILE A 122 1.27 -9.43 -7.96
N VAL A 123 1.94 -8.32 -7.63
CA VAL A 123 1.82 -7.66 -6.32
C VAL A 123 0.38 -7.23 -6.03
N ALA A 124 -0.30 -6.61 -7.00
CA ALA A 124 -1.68 -6.18 -6.85
C ALA A 124 -2.66 -7.35 -6.61
N LEU A 125 -2.50 -8.45 -7.36
CA LEU A 125 -3.32 -9.65 -7.23
C LEU A 125 -3.05 -10.38 -5.90
N VAL A 126 -1.78 -10.51 -5.51
CA VAL A 126 -1.39 -11.13 -4.23
C VAL A 126 -1.93 -10.34 -3.05
N ALA A 127 -1.89 -9.00 -3.07
CA ALA A 127 -2.46 -8.18 -2.01
C ALA A 127 -3.97 -8.40 -1.85
N ARG A 128 -4.72 -8.45 -2.95
CA ARG A 128 -6.16 -8.77 -2.94
C ARG A 128 -6.43 -10.15 -2.36
N ASP A 129 -5.74 -11.16 -2.87
CA ASP A 129 -6.00 -12.54 -2.49
C ASP A 129 -5.61 -12.78 -1.03
N ALA A 130 -4.51 -12.17 -0.56
CA ALA A 130 -4.08 -12.22 0.83
C ALA A 130 -5.12 -11.62 1.79
N VAL A 131 -5.69 -10.46 1.47
CA VAL A 131 -6.76 -9.84 2.28
C VAL A 131 -8.03 -10.69 2.27
N SER A 132 -8.44 -11.18 1.10
CA SER A 132 -9.64 -12.01 0.97
C SER A 132 -9.53 -13.30 1.80
N LEU A 133 -8.33 -13.87 1.91
CA LEU A 133 -8.07 -15.08 2.71
C LEU A 133 -8.13 -14.83 4.22
N LEU A 134 -8.02 -13.58 4.67
CA LEU A 134 -8.19 -13.19 6.08
C LEU A 134 -9.58 -12.62 6.34
N ASN A 135 -10.62 -13.07 5.64
CA ASN A 135 -12.01 -12.59 5.78
C ASN A 135 -12.23 -11.13 5.32
N GLY A 136 -11.25 -10.53 4.64
CA GLY A 136 -11.39 -9.20 4.08
C GLY A 136 -12.23 -9.18 2.80
N PRO A 137 -12.57 -7.98 2.29
CA PRO A 137 -13.32 -7.84 1.06
C PRO A 137 -12.52 -8.34 -0.14
N PHE A 138 -13.23 -8.90 -1.12
CA PHE A 138 -12.70 -9.07 -2.47
C PHE A 138 -12.91 -7.77 -3.25
N TRP A 139 -11.96 -7.42 -4.12
CA TRP A 139 -12.16 -6.36 -5.11
C TRP A 139 -11.65 -6.78 -6.49
N PRO A 140 -12.31 -6.32 -7.57
CA PRO A 140 -11.81 -6.54 -8.91
C PRO A 140 -10.51 -5.74 -9.08
N VAL A 141 -9.44 -6.36 -9.58
CA VAL A 141 -8.16 -5.70 -9.82
C VAL A 141 -8.06 -5.42 -11.32
N PRO A 142 -8.12 -4.15 -11.78
CA PRO A 142 -7.74 -3.81 -13.14
C PRO A 142 -6.26 -4.14 -13.35
N LEU A 143 -5.95 -4.91 -14.38
CA LEU A 143 -4.61 -5.41 -14.72
C LEU A 143 -4.13 -4.82 -16.04
N GLY A 144 -2.83 -4.92 -16.31
CA GLY A 144 -2.15 -4.32 -17.45
C GLY A 144 -1.01 -3.39 -17.05
N ARG A 145 -0.58 -3.41 -15.78
CA ARG A 145 0.58 -2.65 -15.31
C ARG A 145 1.84 -3.20 -15.97
N ARG A 146 2.85 -2.35 -16.13
CA ARG A 146 4.19 -2.76 -16.56
C ARG A 146 5.19 -2.53 -15.45
N ASP A 147 6.28 -3.30 -15.51
CA ASP A 147 7.32 -3.26 -14.51
C ASP A 147 8.25 -2.05 -14.69
N GLY A 148 8.38 -1.24 -13.63
CA GLY A 148 9.34 -0.16 -13.50
C GLY A 148 10.78 -0.68 -13.43
N ARG A 149 11.73 0.17 -13.82
CA ARG A 149 13.18 -0.15 -13.86
C ARG A 149 14.01 0.65 -12.88
N VAL A 150 13.38 1.59 -12.17
CA VAL A 150 14.04 2.53 -11.27
C VAL A 150 13.50 2.30 -9.87
N SER A 151 14.39 2.10 -8.92
CA SER A 151 14.06 1.94 -7.50
C SER A 151 15.14 2.64 -6.71
N ILE A 152 14.76 3.64 -5.92
CA ILE A 152 15.69 4.53 -5.23
C ILE A 152 15.27 4.65 -3.77
N SER A 153 16.20 4.32 -2.86
CA SER A 153 15.96 4.30 -1.41
C SER A 153 15.42 5.63 -0.86
N SER A 154 15.95 6.76 -1.32
CA SER A 154 15.50 8.09 -0.87
C SER A 154 14.08 8.42 -1.30
N GLU A 155 13.60 7.90 -2.43
CA GLU A 155 12.22 8.12 -2.88
C GLU A 155 11.22 7.44 -1.94
N ALA A 156 11.53 6.24 -1.44
CA ALA A 156 10.72 5.58 -0.43
C ALA A 156 10.66 6.40 0.88
N LEU A 157 11.78 6.96 1.33
CA LEU A 157 11.79 7.81 2.52
C LEU A 157 10.95 9.09 2.34
N ASN A 158 11.00 9.70 1.15
CA ASN A 158 10.32 10.97 0.87
C ASN A 158 8.82 10.81 0.62
N ASN A 159 8.38 9.67 0.10
CA ASN A 159 7.00 9.48 -0.34
C ASN A 159 6.13 8.65 0.61
N LEU A 160 6.72 7.78 1.43
CA LEU A 160 5.96 6.92 2.33
C LEU A 160 5.54 7.68 3.60
N PRO A 161 4.25 7.69 3.96
CA PRO A 161 3.80 8.29 5.22
C PRO A 161 4.43 7.60 6.43
N ALA A 162 4.95 8.39 7.37
CA ALA A 162 5.56 7.85 8.58
C ALA A 162 4.50 7.56 9.67
N PRO A 163 4.74 6.60 10.59
CA PRO A 163 3.80 6.26 11.66
C PRO A 163 3.57 7.39 12.67
N PHE A 164 4.45 8.40 12.67
CA PHE A 164 4.39 9.57 13.54
C PHE A 164 3.76 10.81 12.87
N PHE A 165 3.25 10.69 11.63
CA PHE A 165 2.61 11.82 10.94
C PHE A 165 1.32 12.27 11.64
N ASN A 166 1.12 13.59 11.66
CA ASN A 166 -0.15 14.19 12.07
C ASN A 166 -1.17 14.16 10.91
N ILE A 167 -2.41 14.56 11.19
CA ILE A 167 -3.51 14.45 10.23
C ILE A 167 -3.31 15.31 8.97
N THR A 168 -2.69 16.49 9.10
CA THR A 168 -2.39 17.36 7.97
C THR A 168 -1.36 16.73 7.04
N GLN A 169 -0.30 16.13 7.62
CA GLN A 169 0.73 15.42 6.86
C GLN A 169 0.14 14.19 6.15
N LEU A 170 -0.70 13.40 6.82
CA LEU A 170 -1.39 12.25 6.23
C LEU A 170 -2.28 12.66 5.05
N LYS A 171 -3.11 13.69 5.22
CA LYS A 171 -3.98 14.20 4.14
C LYS A 171 -3.16 14.69 2.95
N SER A 172 -2.07 15.43 3.19
CA SER A 172 -1.16 15.88 2.14
C SER A 172 -0.53 14.72 1.38
N ALA A 173 -0.01 13.72 2.09
CA ALA A 173 0.62 12.55 1.47
C ALA A 173 -0.36 11.77 0.57
N PHE A 174 -1.59 11.54 1.04
CA PHE A 174 -2.61 10.84 0.25
C PHE A 174 -3.11 11.69 -0.93
N ALA A 175 -3.32 12.99 -0.72
CA ALA A 175 -3.73 13.91 -1.78
C ALA A 175 -2.67 13.99 -2.90
N SER A 176 -1.37 13.93 -2.56
CA SER A 176 -0.28 13.89 -3.54
C SER A 176 -0.34 12.68 -4.49
N LYS A 177 -1.04 11.62 -4.09
CA LYS A 177 -1.30 10.40 -4.89
C LYS A 177 -2.71 10.35 -5.46
N GLY A 178 -3.46 11.45 -5.40
CA GLY A 178 -4.84 11.54 -5.90
C GLY A 178 -5.86 10.79 -5.04
N LEU A 179 -5.54 10.48 -3.78
CA LEU A 179 -6.45 9.83 -2.83
C LEU A 179 -7.09 10.86 -1.90
N SER A 180 -8.39 10.69 -1.64
CA SER A 180 -9.18 11.61 -0.80
C SER A 180 -8.95 11.41 0.70
N THR A 181 -9.44 12.34 1.53
CA THR A 181 -9.50 12.16 3.00
C THR A 181 -10.23 10.88 3.39
N LYS A 182 -11.31 10.53 2.68
CA LYS A 182 -12.00 9.26 2.87
C LYS A 182 -11.10 8.06 2.56
N ASP A 183 -10.36 8.11 1.45
CA ASP A 183 -9.44 7.02 1.08
C ASP A 183 -8.33 6.84 2.14
N LEU A 184 -7.84 7.93 2.74
CA LEU A 184 -6.92 7.89 3.88
C LEU A 184 -7.48 7.05 5.04
N VAL A 185 -8.62 7.44 5.60
CA VAL A 185 -9.18 6.76 6.79
C VAL A 185 -9.63 5.32 6.49
N VAL A 186 -10.05 5.05 5.26
CA VAL A 186 -10.41 3.71 4.79
C VAL A 186 -9.15 2.83 4.70
N LEU A 187 -8.09 3.29 4.04
CA LEU A 187 -6.88 2.49 3.83
C LEU A 187 -6.06 2.34 5.11
N SER A 188 -6.13 3.28 6.06
CA SER A 188 -5.62 3.09 7.42
C SER A 188 -6.27 1.90 8.14
N GLY A 189 -7.50 1.53 7.76
CA GLY A 189 -8.19 0.33 8.23
C GLY A 189 -7.42 -0.96 7.98
N SER A 190 -6.46 -0.99 7.05
CA SER A 190 -5.55 -2.12 6.82
C SER A 190 -4.79 -2.54 8.08
N HIS A 191 -4.61 -1.63 9.05
CA HIS A 191 -3.95 -1.93 10.32
C HIS A 191 -4.78 -2.86 11.24
N THR A 192 -5.97 -3.30 10.82
CA THR A 192 -6.72 -4.42 11.45
C THR A 192 -5.98 -5.76 11.36
N ILE A 193 -5.07 -5.94 10.38
CA ILE A 193 -4.24 -7.14 10.28
C ILE A 193 -2.75 -6.82 10.44
N GLY A 194 -2.02 -7.77 11.02
CA GLY A 194 -0.56 -7.75 11.10
C GLY A 194 0.01 -7.22 12.41
N THR A 195 1.33 -7.04 12.38
CA THR A 195 2.14 -6.69 13.54
C THR A 195 3.07 -5.54 13.20
N SER A 196 3.51 -4.80 14.21
CA SER A 196 4.51 -3.75 14.09
C SER A 196 5.66 -3.97 15.07
N HIS A 197 6.85 -3.53 14.69
CA HIS A 197 7.99 -3.49 15.60
C HIS A 197 7.82 -2.33 16.60
N CYS A 198 8.25 -2.53 17.85
CA CYS A 198 8.22 -1.50 18.89
C CYS A 198 8.83 -0.17 18.43
N SER A 199 9.94 -0.22 17.67
CA SER A 199 10.61 0.96 17.10
C SER A 199 9.72 1.91 16.30
N SER A 200 8.58 1.44 15.80
CA SER A 200 7.63 2.27 15.04
C SER A 200 6.75 3.18 15.92
N PHE A 201 6.70 2.94 17.23
CA PHE A 201 5.82 3.68 18.15
C PHE A 201 6.38 3.91 19.56
N THR A 202 7.59 3.42 19.89
CA THR A 202 8.22 3.61 21.22
C THR A 202 8.38 5.07 21.62
N ASN A 203 8.56 5.99 20.65
CA ASN A 203 8.56 7.43 20.91
C ASN A 203 7.28 7.89 21.65
N ARG A 204 6.12 7.33 21.29
CA ARG A 204 4.83 7.63 21.95
C ARG A 204 4.75 7.11 23.38
N LEU A 205 5.56 6.10 23.72
CA LEU A 205 5.53 5.49 25.05
C LEU A 205 6.47 6.22 26.01
N TYR A 206 7.63 6.67 25.53
CA TYR A 206 8.72 7.09 26.40
C TYR A 206 9.22 8.51 26.20
N ASN A 207 8.96 9.16 25.06
CA ASN A 207 9.52 10.48 24.79
C ASN A 207 8.70 11.34 23.83
N PHE A 208 7.37 11.37 23.99
CA PHE A 208 6.47 11.93 22.98
C PHE A 208 6.73 13.41 22.69
N THR A 209 6.99 14.23 23.72
CA THR A 209 7.34 15.66 23.58
C THR A 209 8.83 15.96 23.74
N GLY A 210 9.67 14.94 23.85
CA GLY A 210 11.11 15.10 24.12
C GLY A 210 11.46 15.28 25.59
N ARG A 211 10.51 15.08 26.52
CA ARG A 211 10.68 15.32 27.97
C ARG A 211 10.54 14.05 28.83
N GLY A 212 10.61 12.86 28.22
CA GLY A 212 10.44 11.61 28.96
C GLY A 212 8.97 11.27 29.28
N ASP A 213 8.04 11.65 28.40
CA ASP A 213 6.59 11.53 28.58
C ASP A 213 5.93 10.57 27.57
N SER A 214 4.73 10.10 27.93
CA SER A 214 3.88 9.30 27.04
C SER A 214 2.89 10.19 26.28
N ASP A 215 2.50 9.78 25.08
CA ASP A 215 1.53 10.48 24.24
C ASP A 215 0.17 10.58 24.94
N PRO A 216 -0.34 11.81 25.23
CA PRO A 216 -1.60 12.00 25.93
C PRO A 216 -2.83 11.59 25.10
N SER A 217 -2.67 11.41 23.78
CA SER A 217 -3.72 10.90 22.91
C SER A 217 -3.91 9.39 22.97
N LEU A 218 -3.03 8.66 23.68
CA LEU A 218 -3.05 7.21 23.84
C LEU A 218 -3.61 6.83 25.22
N ASP A 219 -4.53 5.87 25.27
CA ASP A 219 -5.13 5.35 26.52
C ASP A 219 -4.04 4.90 27.51
N SER A 220 -4.02 5.45 28.72
CA SER A 220 -2.95 5.22 29.71
C SER A 220 -2.81 3.74 30.11
N ASN A 221 -3.94 3.02 30.21
CA ASN A 221 -3.93 1.58 30.43
C ASN A 221 -3.34 0.81 29.26
N TYR A 222 -3.52 1.30 28.03
CA TYR A 222 -2.88 0.72 26.85
C TYR A 222 -1.39 1.05 26.78
N VAL A 223 -0.98 2.26 27.14
CA VAL A 223 0.44 2.63 27.32
C VAL A 223 1.11 1.65 28.28
N ALA A 224 0.52 1.38 29.45
CA ALA A 224 1.07 0.42 30.41
C ALA A 224 1.23 -0.99 29.81
N ARG A 225 0.24 -1.48 29.05
CA ARG A 225 0.31 -2.77 28.35
C ARG A 225 1.39 -2.80 27.25
N LEU A 226 1.59 -1.69 26.54
CA LEU A 226 2.63 -1.61 25.51
C LEU A 226 4.02 -1.53 26.14
N LYS A 227 4.20 -0.77 27.23
CA LYS A 227 5.46 -0.69 27.99
C LYS A 227 5.87 -2.02 28.63
N SER A 228 4.91 -2.90 28.95
CA SER A 228 5.23 -4.24 29.45
C SER A 228 5.77 -5.18 28.36
N ARG A 229 5.68 -4.79 27.08
CA ARG A 229 6.19 -5.56 25.93
C ARG A 229 7.37 -4.89 25.24
N CYS A 230 7.35 -3.56 25.13
CA CYS A 230 8.35 -2.77 24.43
C CYS A 230 9.15 -1.97 25.45
N SER A 231 10.45 -2.22 25.57
CA SER A 231 11.35 -1.31 26.30
C SER A 231 11.64 -0.05 25.48
N ALA A 232 12.24 0.98 26.10
CA ALA A 232 12.54 2.24 25.42
C ALA A 232 13.53 2.09 24.24
N THR A 233 14.41 1.08 24.28
CA THR A 233 15.42 0.81 23.25
C THR A 233 15.07 -0.41 22.38
N ASP A 234 13.84 -0.93 22.50
CA ASP A 234 13.41 -2.11 21.76
C ASP A 234 13.23 -1.82 20.27
N THR A 235 13.91 -2.62 19.44
CA THR A 235 13.86 -2.52 17.98
C THR A 235 13.32 -3.77 17.30
N THR A 236 13.13 -4.87 18.03
CA THR A 236 12.88 -6.20 17.45
C THR A 236 11.54 -6.80 17.86
N THR A 237 11.00 -6.45 19.02
CA THR A 237 9.74 -7.03 19.50
C THR A 237 8.58 -6.63 18.61
N LEU A 238 7.78 -7.62 18.24
CA LEU A 238 6.57 -7.46 17.45
C LEU A 238 5.35 -7.34 18.37
N VAL A 239 4.49 -6.38 18.05
CA VAL A 239 3.19 -6.16 18.71
C VAL A 239 2.08 -6.21 17.66
N GLU A 240 0.96 -6.84 18.01
CA GLU A 240 -0.25 -6.89 17.20
C GLU A 240 -0.80 -5.48 16.99
N MET A 241 -1.08 -5.10 15.73
CA MET A 241 -1.68 -3.79 15.43
C MET A 241 -3.15 -3.72 15.85
N ASP A 242 -3.82 -4.87 15.83
CA ASP A 242 -5.20 -5.09 16.31
C ASP A 242 -5.21 -6.26 17.31
N PRO A 243 -4.96 -6.00 18.61
CA PRO A 243 -4.79 -7.08 19.58
C PRO A 243 -6.00 -8.00 19.69
N GLY A 244 -5.78 -9.29 19.42
CA GLY A 244 -6.82 -10.34 19.43
C GLY A 244 -7.47 -10.63 18.07
N SER A 245 -7.40 -9.73 17.09
CA SER A 245 -7.96 -9.90 15.74
C SER A 245 -6.95 -9.68 14.61
N PHE A 246 -5.66 -9.47 14.89
CA PHE A 246 -4.61 -9.17 13.89
C PHE A 246 -4.41 -10.16 12.71
N LYS A 247 -5.13 -11.28 12.68
CA LYS A 247 -5.17 -12.26 11.56
C LYS A 247 -6.52 -12.31 10.86
N THR A 248 -7.44 -11.44 11.22
CA THR A 248 -8.78 -11.30 10.67
C THR A 248 -8.92 -9.86 10.21
N PHE A 249 -9.35 -9.66 8.98
CA PHE A 249 -9.62 -8.34 8.45
C PHE A 249 -11.03 -7.92 8.85
N ASP A 250 -11.14 -7.04 9.85
CA ASP A 250 -12.42 -6.62 10.43
C ASP A 250 -12.41 -5.15 10.88
N GLU A 251 -13.49 -4.70 11.52
CA GLU A 251 -13.64 -3.35 12.03
C GLU A 251 -12.96 -3.11 13.40
N GLY A 252 -12.25 -4.10 13.95
CA GLY A 252 -11.55 -4.06 15.24
C GLY A 252 -10.63 -2.85 15.36
N TYR A 253 -9.88 -2.56 14.29
CA TYR A 253 -9.07 -1.35 14.14
C TYR A 253 -9.83 -0.06 14.53
N TYR A 254 -11.02 0.16 13.98
CA TYR A 254 -11.79 1.37 14.24
C TYR A 254 -12.30 1.41 15.70
N THR A 255 -12.65 0.24 16.25
CA THR A 255 -13.00 0.10 17.67
C THR A 255 -11.82 0.44 18.60
N LEU A 256 -10.60 0.09 18.22
CA LEU A 256 -9.40 0.47 18.96
C LEU A 256 -9.12 1.96 18.85
N VAL A 257 -9.15 2.53 17.64
CA VAL A 257 -8.89 3.96 17.42
C VAL A 257 -9.89 4.81 18.21
N THR A 258 -11.20 4.50 18.17
CA THR A 258 -12.21 5.23 18.98
C THR A 258 -11.92 5.21 20.48
N LYS A 259 -11.33 4.13 20.99
CA LYS A 259 -10.92 3.97 22.39
C LYS A 259 -9.55 4.58 22.71
N ARG A 260 -8.96 5.36 21.79
CA ARG A 260 -7.57 5.87 21.89
C ARG A 260 -6.55 4.75 22.05
N ARG A 261 -6.75 3.65 21.32
CA ARG A 261 -5.87 2.47 21.31
C ARG A 261 -5.31 2.14 19.93
N GLY A 262 -5.30 3.12 19.01
CA GLY A 262 -4.53 3.01 17.77
C GLY A 262 -3.03 3.00 18.06
N LEU A 263 -2.30 2.05 17.48
CA LEU A 263 -0.90 1.79 17.81
C LEU A 263 0.01 2.97 17.43
N PHE A 264 -0.17 3.50 16.22
CA PHE A 264 0.64 4.59 15.69
C PHE A 264 0.06 5.97 16.01
N THR A 265 0.92 6.99 16.02
CA THR A 265 0.45 8.39 16.15
C THR A 265 -0.48 8.71 14.99
N SER A 266 -0.16 8.22 13.78
CA SER A 266 -0.98 8.36 12.59
C SER A 266 -2.38 7.76 12.73
N ASP A 267 -2.54 6.65 13.46
CA ASP A 267 -3.86 6.09 13.75
C ASP A 267 -4.67 7.01 14.66
N SER A 268 -4.03 7.52 15.72
CA SER A 268 -4.68 8.43 16.67
C SER A 268 -5.01 9.79 16.02
N ALA A 269 -4.19 10.22 15.06
CA ALA A 269 -4.38 11.44 14.30
C ALA A 269 -5.68 11.44 13.48
N LEU A 270 -6.22 10.28 13.11
CA LEU A 270 -7.52 10.17 12.44
C LEU A 270 -8.67 10.73 13.29
N LEU A 271 -8.51 10.85 14.61
CA LEU A 271 -9.50 11.50 15.48
C LEU A 271 -9.38 13.03 15.49
N ALA A 272 -8.33 13.63 14.91
CA ALA A 272 -8.12 15.07 14.93
C ALA A 272 -8.88 15.83 13.81
N ASP A 273 -9.23 15.15 12.71
CA ASP A 273 -10.03 15.71 11.61
C ASP A 273 -11.50 15.24 11.71
N SER A 274 -12.44 16.11 11.38
CA SER A 274 -13.87 15.83 11.54
C SER A 274 -14.40 14.75 10.59
N GLU A 275 -13.91 14.70 9.36
CA GLU A 275 -14.31 13.72 8.34
C GLU A 275 -13.78 12.34 8.70
N THR A 276 -12.48 12.23 9.00
CA THR A 276 -11.87 10.95 9.39
C THR A 276 -12.43 10.46 10.72
N ARG A 277 -12.62 11.34 11.71
CA ARG A 277 -13.22 10.97 13.00
C ARG A 277 -14.65 10.47 12.85
N ALA A 278 -15.45 11.09 11.98
CA ALA A 278 -16.81 10.64 11.72
C ALA A 278 -16.83 9.24 11.07
N TYR A 279 -15.90 8.97 10.14
CA TYR A 279 -15.77 7.65 9.55
C TYR A 279 -15.33 6.60 10.58
N VAL A 280 -14.27 6.87 11.36
CA VAL A 280 -13.79 5.97 12.43
C VAL A 280 -14.93 5.60 13.39
N ARG A 281 -15.70 6.58 13.86
CA ARG A 281 -16.83 6.33 14.77
C ARG A 281 -17.93 5.50 14.13
N ARG A 282 -18.23 5.70 12.84
CA ARG A 282 -19.24 4.94 12.12
C ARG A 282 -18.83 3.47 12.02
N GLN A 283 -17.60 3.19 11.62
CA GLN A 283 -17.14 1.81 11.43
C GLN A 283 -16.90 1.07 12.75
N ALA A 284 -16.69 1.78 13.86
CA ALA A 284 -16.60 1.19 15.20
C ALA A 284 -17.96 0.69 15.75
N THR A 285 -19.06 0.78 14.98
CA THR A 285 -20.39 0.31 15.41
C THR A 285 -20.67 -1.10 14.90
N ALA A 286 -21.42 -1.89 15.69
CA ALA A 286 -21.67 -3.30 15.39
C ALA A 286 -22.62 -3.55 14.19
N LYS A 287 -23.26 -2.53 13.63
CA LYS A 287 -24.24 -2.67 12.54
C LYS A 287 -24.01 -1.59 11.47
N GLY A 288 -24.07 -2.00 10.20
CA GLY A 288 -24.04 -1.07 9.07
C GLY A 288 -22.65 -0.57 8.71
N SER A 289 -21.60 -1.33 9.02
CA SER A 289 -20.24 -1.05 8.54
C SER A 289 -20.22 -0.94 7.01
N THR A 290 -19.64 0.13 6.50
CA THR A 290 -19.34 0.31 5.08
C THR A 290 -17.89 -0.02 4.75
N PHE A 291 -17.09 -0.38 5.77
CA PHE A 291 -15.65 -0.55 5.64
C PHE A 291 -15.22 -1.54 4.57
N PRO A 292 -15.73 -2.77 4.47
CA PRO A 292 -15.29 -3.71 3.44
C PRO A 292 -15.51 -3.17 2.02
N ASN A 293 -16.66 -2.55 1.77
CA ASN A 293 -17.00 -1.98 0.46
C ASN A 293 -16.20 -0.72 0.12
N ASP A 294 -16.00 0.15 1.10
CA ASP A 294 -15.18 1.35 0.93
C ASP A 294 -13.70 0.97 0.73
N PHE A 295 -13.20 -0.03 1.47
CA PHE A 295 -11.85 -0.56 1.34
C PHE A 295 -11.59 -1.11 -0.06
N ALA A 296 -12.50 -1.95 -0.58
CA ALA A 296 -12.43 -2.44 -1.95
C ALA A 296 -12.31 -1.30 -2.98
N LYS A 297 -13.10 -0.23 -2.83
CA LYS A 297 -13.05 0.94 -3.72
C LYS A 297 -11.74 1.70 -3.60
N SER A 298 -11.25 1.94 -2.39
CA SER A 298 -10.00 2.66 -2.16
C SER A 298 -8.79 1.86 -2.63
N MET A 299 -8.79 0.53 -2.49
CA MET A 299 -7.76 -0.34 -3.06
C MET A 299 -7.72 -0.29 -4.59
N VAL A 300 -8.89 -0.27 -5.25
CA VAL A 300 -8.95 -0.10 -6.72
C VAL A 300 -8.41 1.27 -7.14
N LYS A 301 -8.69 2.34 -6.40
CA LYS A 301 -8.12 3.67 -6.67
C LYS A 301 -6.61 3.68 -6.46
N MET A 302 -6.13 3.16 -5.33
CA MET A 302 -4.70 3.09 -5.01
C MET A 302 -3.94 2.31 -6.09
N GLY A 303 -4.48 1.18 -6.54
CA GLY A 303 -3.89 0.38 -7.60
C GLY A 303 -3.74 1.10 -8.95
N LYS A 304 -4.35 2.27 -9.15
CA LYS A 304 -4.26 3.06 -10.40
C LYS A 304 -3.23 4.19 -10.33
N ILE A 305 -2.53 4.36 -9.20
CA ILE A 305 -1.54 5.42 -9.03
C ILE A 305 -0.34 5.17 -9.95
N GLY A 306 0.02 6.18 -10.76
CA GLY A 306 1.29 6.24 -11.50
C GLY A 306 1.59 5.03 -12.40
N VAL A 307 0.57 4.34 -12.91
CA VAL A 307 0.76 3.05 -13.60
C VAL A 307 1.39 3.22 -14.98
N LEU A 308 2.38 2.39 -15.28
CA LEU A 308 2.97 2.27 -16.61
C LEU A 308 2.11 1.35 -17.48
N THR A 309 1.70 1.82 -18.66
CA THR A 309 0.86 1.05 -19.60
C THR A 309 1.35 1.14 -21.04
N GLY A 310 0.90 0.22 -21.92
CA GLY A 310 1.27 0.22 -23.33
C GLY A 310 2.78 0.13 -23.54
N ASN A 311 3.36 1.13 -24.21
CA ASN A 311 4.80 1.19 -24.50
C ASN A 311 5.60 1.98 -23.44
N GLN A 312 4.97 2.49 -22.39
CA GLN A 312 5.62 3.35 -21.37
C GLN A 312 6.60 2.61 -20.45
N GLY A 313 6.80 1.30 -20.67
CA GLY A 313 7.88 0.52 -20.09
C GLY A 313 8.53 -0.33 -21.18
N SER A 314 9.15 0.32 -22.17
CA SER A 314 9.58 -0.12 -23.51
C SER A 314 10.41 -1.42 -23.64
N SER A 315 10.57 -2.19 -22.58
CA SER A 315 11.34 -3.44 -22.52
C SER A 315 10.42 -4.64 -22.27
N PRO A 316 10.80 -5.87 -22.66
CA PRO A 316 10.00 -7.08 -22.43
C PRO A 316 9.52 -7.23 -20.97
N MET A 317 8.40 -7.94 -20.80
CA MET A 317 7.93 -8.28 -19.47
C MET A 317 8.99 -9.10 -18.74
N LEU A 318 9.12 -8.90 -17.43
CA LEU A 318 10.10 -9.61 -16.64
C LEU A 318 9.72 -11.07 -16.43
N ASN A 319 10.71 -11.95 -16.47
CA ASN A 319 10.53 -13.36 -16.11
C ASN A 319 10.72 -13.62 -14.61
N ALA A 320 11.25 -12.65 -13.85
CA ALA A 320 11.47 -12.76 -12.40
C ALA A 320 11.32 -11.40 -11.72
N CYS A 321 10.82 -11.41 -10.48
CA CYS A 321 10.55 -10.21 -9.69
C CYS A 321 11.69 -9.69 -8.80
N PRO A 322 12.79 -10.40 -8.56
CA PRO A 322 14.04 -9.77 -8.16
C PRO A 322 14.92 -9.60 -9.40
N PHE A 323 15.12 -8.37 -9.86
CA PHE A 323 16.22 -8.07 -10.77
C PHE A 323 17.01 -6.86 -10.28
N ALA A 324 18.31 -6.84 -10.62
CA ALA A 324 19.10 -5.63 -10.56
C ALA A 324 18.54 -4.68 -11.61
N ALA A 325 18.16 -3.45 -11.23
CA ALA A 325 17.88 -2.41 -12.21
C ALA A 325 18.99 -2.45 -13.26
N THR A 326 18.65 -2.73 -14.52
CA THR A 326 19.65 -2.83 -15.59
C THR A 326 20.52 -1.57 -15.51
N PRO A 327 21.85 -1.67 -15.38
CA PRO A 327 22.68 -0.50 -15.64
C PRO A 327 22.35 -0.10 -17.07
N ASN A 328 22.10 1.19 -17.30
CA ASN A 328 21.97 1.71 -18.66
C ASN A 328 23.10 1.14 -19.51
N LEU A 329 22.78 0.22 -20.42
CA LEU A 329 23.69 -0.21 -21.48
C LEU A 329 23.57 0.83 -22.58
N ASP A 330 24.12 2.01 -22.31
CA ASP A 330 24.43 3.05 -23.30
C ASP A 330 25.71 3.77 -22.83
N LYS A 331 26.83 3.07 -23.03
CA LYS A 331 28.16 3.55 -23.49
C LYS A 331 29.23 2.50 -23.22
#